data_AF-A0A177PII5-F1
#
_entry.id   AF-A0A177PII5-F1
#
_cell.length_a   1.000
_cell.length_b   1.000
_cell.length_c   1.000
_cell.angle_alpha   90.00
_cell.angle_beta   90.00
_cell.angle_gamma   90.00
#
_symmetry.space_group_name_H-M   'P 1'
#
loop_
_entity.id
_entity.type
_entity.pdbx_description
1 polymer ?
#
loop_
_entity_poly.entity_id
_entity_poly.type
_entity_poly.pdbx_seq_one_letter_code
_entity_poly.pdbx_strand_id
1 'polypeptide(L)'
;MYRNVYAQTVEDSPAVARGRERAVLERAIRLLAVAKVKGVRSSESFEATGNMRRIWTVFIEDLGSDGNALPEALRASLISIGLWILRELEAIDCGRSDNFDGVIEINQMIADGLS
;
A
#
# COMPACT_ATOMS: atom_id res chain seq x y z
N MET A 1 42.65 -12.63 -6.15
CA MET A 1 42.33 -13.26 -4.85
C MET A 1 41.35 -12.35 -4.13
N TYR A 2 40.23 -12.92 -3.67
CA TYR A 2 38.97 -12.32 -3.21
C TYR A 2 39.05 -11.03 -2.39
N ARG A 3 38.57 -9.91 -2.96
CA ARG A 3 38.18 -8.71 -2.19
C ARG A 3 37.30 -7.78 -3.01
N ASN A 4 36.06 -8.18 -3.36
CA ASN A 4 35.04 -7.25 -3.88
C ASN A 4 33.61 -7.85 -3.95
N VAL A 5 33.19 -8.70 -2.99
CA VAL A 5 31.80 -9.25 -2.98
C VAL A 5 30.98 -8.82 -1.75
N TYR A 6 31.59 -8.25 -0.71
CA TYR A 6 30.86 -7.90 0.52
C TYR A 6 30.04 -6.60 0.47
N ALA A 7 30.06 -5.86 -0.65
CA ALA A 7 29.35 -4.58 -0.75
C ALA A 7 27.98 -4.66 -1.46
N GLN A 8 27.62 -5.79 -2.08
CA GLN A 8 26.35 -5.93 -2.82
C GLN A 8 25.26 -6.72 -2.07
N THR A 9 25.51 -7.21 -0.86
CA THR A 9 24.55 -8.09 -0.15
C THR A 9 23.84 -7.40 1.03
N VAL A 10 24.02 -6.09 1.21
CA VAL A 10 23.31 -5.32 2.26
C VAL A 10 22.00 -4.71 1.75
N GLU A 11 21.84 -4.53 0.43
CA GLU A 11 20.62 -3.96 -0.16
C GLU A 11 19.42 -4.93 -0.16
N ASP A 12 19.68 -6.23 -0.01
CA ASP A 12 18.70 -7.32 -0.15
C ASP A 12 18.33 -7.97 1.19
N SER A 13 18.56 -7.27 2.31
CA SER A 13 18.08 -7.74 3.61
C SER A 13 16.55 -7.64 3.66
N PRO A 14 15.81 -8.70 4.07
CA PRO A 14 14.36 -8.65 4.22
C PRO A 14 13.86 -7.48 5.07
N ALA A 15 14.66 -7.05 6.05
CA ALA A 15 14.35 -5.88 6.90
C ALA A 15 14.39 -4.55 6.13
N VAL A 16 15.31 -4.40 5.17
CA VAL A 16 15.40 -3.21 4.30
C VAL A 16 14.25 -3.21 3.29
N ALA A 17 13.86 -4.38 2.77
CA ALA A 17 12.68 -4.52 1.90
C ALA A 17 11.39 -4.11 2.63
N ARG A 18 11.16 -4.63 3.85
CA ARG A 18 10.02 -4.25 4.71
C ARG A 18 10.00 -2.77 5.04
N GLY A 19 11.16 -2.19 5.33
CA GLY A 19 11.30 -0.75 5.58
C GLY A 19 10.93 0.11 4.36
N ARG A 20 11.28 -0.34 3.15
CA ARG A 20 10.91 0.33 1.89
C ARG A 20 9.39 0.22 1.62
N GLU A 21 8.80 -0.95 1.80
CA GLU A 21 7.34 -1.16 1.65
C GLU A 21 6.55 -0.25 2.57
N ARG A 22 6.95 -0.20 3.85
CA ARG A 22 6.37 0.72 4.83
C ARG A 22 6.51 2.19 4.41
N ALA A 23 7.70 2.62 3.97
CA ALA A 23 7.92 4.00 3.55
C ALA A 23 7.08 4.41 2.32
N VAL A 24 6.87 3.47 1.38
CA VAL A 24 5.98 3.67 0.22
C VAL A 24 4.54 3.82 0.68
N LEU A 25 4.07 2.96 1.58
CA LEU A 25 2.71 3.00 2.10
C LEU A 25 2.44 4.27 2.91
N GLU A 26 3.36 4.65 3.81
CA GLU A 26 3.28 5.89 4.59
C GLU A 26 3.25 7.14 3.69
N ARG A 27 4.01 7.13 2.58
CA ARG A 27 3.94 8.23 1.60
C ARG A 27 2.57 8.31 0.94
N ALA A 28 1.99 7.17 0.54
CA ALA A 28 0.66 7.13 -0.07
C ALA A 28 -0.42 7.60 0.91
N ILE A 29 -0.32 7.24 2.19
CA ILE A 29 -1.21 7.72 3.25
C ILE A 29 -1.14 9.24 3.38
N ARG A 30 0.06 9.83 3.36
CA ARG A 30 0.21 11.30 3.37
C ARG A 30 -0.43 11.98 2.17
N LEU A 31 -0.34 11.38 0.98
CA LEU A 31 -1.01 11.91 -0.21
C LEU A 31 -2.54 11.87 -0.07
N LEU A 32 -3.09 10.79 0.49
CA LEU A 32 -4.53 10.70 0.78
C LEU A 32 -4.98 11.74 1.81
N ALA A 33 -4.17 12.02 2.83
CA ALA A 33 -4.48 13.07 3.81
C ALA A 33 -4.52 14.46 3.16
N VAL A 34 -3.61 14.75 2.22
CA VAL A 34 -3.66 16.00 1.44
C VAL A 34 -4.88 16.03 0.53
N ALA A 35 -5.18 14.93 -0.18
CA ALA A 35 -6.36 14.80 -1.03
C ALA A 35 -7.67 15.04 -0.26
N LYS A 36 -7.77 14.53 0.98
CA LYS A 36 -8.90 14.78 1.87
C LYS A 36 -9.14 16.27 2.10
N VAL A 37 -8.08 17.04 2.37
CA VAL A 37 -8.18 18.50 2.60
C VAL A 37 -8.53 19.24 1.32
N LYS A 38 -8.02 18.79 0.17
CA LYS A 38 -8.27 19.39 -1.15
C LYS A 38 -9.67 19.07 -1.68
N GLY A 39 -10.29 18.02 -1.17
CA GLY A 39 -11.63 17.58 -1.54
C GLY A 39 -11.63 16.63 -2.74
N VAL A 40 -12.77 15.97 -2.90
CA VAL A 40 -13.01 14.99 -3.97
C VAL A 40 -12.95 15.69 -5.34
N ARG A 41 -12.49 14.96 -6.38
CA ARG A 41 -12.30 15.47 -7.75
C ARG A 41 -11.22 16.56 -7.92
N SER A 42 -10.43 16.83 -6.88
CA SER A 42 -9.21 17.63 -7.01
C SER A 42 -8.12 16.84 -7.75
N SER A 43 -7.11 17.53 -8.29
CA SER A 43 -5.95 16.87 -8.91
C SER A 43 -5.22 15.99 -7.88
N GLU A 44 -5.12 16.48 -6.65
CA GLU A 44 -4.50 15.78 -5.53
C GLU A 44 -5.27 14.51 -5.16
N SER A 45 -6.62 14.54 -5.25
CA SER A 45 -7.45 13.33 -5.10
C SER A 45 -7.10 12.27 -6.11
N PHE A 46 -7.11 12.59 -7.41
CA PHE A 46 -6.82 11.60 -8.45
C PHE A 46 -5.38 11.06 -8.38
N GLU A 47 -4.41 11.90 -7.99
CA GLU A 47 -3.04 11.46 -7.79
C GLU A 47 -2.94 10.48 -6.62
N ALA A 48 -3.54 10.82 -5.47
CA ALA A 48 -3.48 10.00 -4.27
C ALA A 48 -4.21 8.66 -4.45
N THR A 49 -5.43 8.67 -5.00
CA THR A 49 -6.21 7.45 -5.27
C THR A 49 -5.52 6.57 -6.31
N GLY A 50 -4.96 7.16 -7.36
CA GLY A 50 -4.19 6.45 -8.39
C GLY A 50 -2.92 5.80 -7.83
N ASN A 51 -2.20 6.49 -6.93
CA ASN A 51 -1.03 5.93 -6.27
C ASN A 51 -1.41 4.75 -5.35
N MET A 52 -2.44 4.93 -4.52
CA MET A 52 -2.92 3.88 -3.61
C MET A 52 -3.42 2.65 -4.36
N ARG A 53 -4.13 2.85 -5.48
CA ARG A 53 -4.62 1.76 -6.34
C ARG A 53 -3.47 0.90 -6.86
N ARG A 54 -2.38 1.52 -7.32
CA ARG A 54 -1.19 0.80 -7.82
C ARG A 54 -0.52 -0.04 -6.72
N ILE A 55 -0.40 0.49 -5.52
CA ILE A 55 0.15 -0.23 -4.37
C ILE A 55 -0.69 -1.47 -4.07
N TRP A 56 -2.01 -1.30 -3.97
CA TRP A 56 -2.92 -2.40 -3.67
C TRP A 56 -2.99 -3.46 -4.75
N THR A 57 -2.86 -3.09 -6.03
CA THR A 57 -2.75 -4.08 -7.12
C THR A 57 -1.54 -4.98 -6.91
N VAL A 58 -0.36 -4.41 -6.66
CA VAL A 58 0.87 -5.20 -6.41
C VAL A 58 0.75 -6.04 -5.14
N PHE A 59 0.18 -5.50 -4.06
CA PHE A 59 -0.03 -6.24 -2.82
C PHE A 59 -0.97 -7.44 -3.02
N ILE A 60 -2.08 -7.27 -3.73
CA ILE A 60 -3.02 -8.37 -3.99
C ILE A 60 -2.38 -9.45 -4.86
N GLU A 61 -1.58 -9.06 -5.86
CA GLU A 61 -0.83 -10.01 -6.70
C GLU A 61 0.17 -10.82 -5.85
N ASP A 62 0.94 -10.17 -4.98
CA ASP A 62 1.88 -10.84 -4.07
C ASP A 62 1.17 -11.75 -3.05
N LEU A 63 0.06 -11.28 -2.47
CA LEU A 63 -0.78 -12.08 -1.57
C LEU A 63 -1.44 -13.26 -2.30
N GLY A 64 -1.63 -13.18 -3.61
CA GLY A 64 -2.16 -14.26 -4.44
C GLY A 64 -1.13 -15.34 -4.79
N SER A 65 0.16 -15.03 -4.68
CA SER A 65 1.25 -15.93 -5.07
C SER A 65 1.37 -17.14 -4.13
N ASP A 66 1.65 -18.32 -4.70
CA ASP A 66 1.93 -19.55 -3.95
C ASP A 66 3.20 -19.47 -3.10
N GLY A 67 4.09 -18.52 -3.42
CA GLY A 67 5.33 -18.26 -2.67
C GLY A 67 5.18 -17.35 -1.46
N ASN A 68 3.97 -16.83 -1.18
CA ASN A 68 3.76 -15.92 -0.07
C ASN A 68 3.85 -16.66 1.28
N ALA A 69 4.67 -16.15 2.19
CA ALA A 69 4.95 -16.79 3.48
C ALA A 69 3.85 -16.60 4.55
N LEU A 70 2.81 -15.82 4.27
CA LEU A 70 1.72 -15.59 5.20
C LEU A 70 0.72 -16.76 5.22
N PRO A 71 0.05 -17.01 6.37
CA PRO A 71 -1.02 -18.00 6.45
C PRO A 71 -2.14 -17.71 5.44
N GLU A 72 -2.69 -18.75 4.83
CA GLU A 72 -3.75 -18.64 3.81
C GLU A 72 -4.96 -17.82 4.28
N ALA A 73 -5.40 -18.02 5.52
CA ALA A 73 -6.50 -17.26 6.12
C ALA A 73 -6.20 -15.75 6.24
N LEU A 74 -4.94 -15.40 6.55
CA LEU A 74 -4.51 -14.00 6.61
C LEU A 74 -4.43 -13.39 5.20
N ARG A 75 -3.88 -14.14 4.24
CA ARG A 75 -3.84 -13.73 2.82
C ARG A 75 -5.24 -13.43 2.29
N ALA A 76 -6.20 -14.34 2.51
CA ALA A 76 -7.58 -14.17 2.09
C ALA A 76 -8.25 -12.94 2.73
N SER A 77 -7.98 -12.68 4.00
CA SER A 77 -8.46 -11.50 4.72
C SER A 77 -7.89 -10.21 4.14
N LEU A 78 -6.57 -10.15 3.89
CA LEU A 78 -5.90 -8.99 3.30
C LEU A 78 -6.35 -8.74 1.86
N ILE A 79 -6.55 -9.79 1.06
CA ILE A 79 -7.09 -9.67 -0.31
C ILE A 79 -8.49 -9.07 -0.26
N SER A 80 -9.34 -9.51 0.67
CA SER A 80 -10.71 -8.98 0.81
C SER A 80 -10.70 -7.49 1.18
N ILE A 81 -9.81 -7.08 2.08
CA ILE A 81 -9.60 -5.67 2.44
C ILE A 81 -9.10 -4.87 1.24
N GLY A 82 -8.11 -5.40 0.50
CA GLY A 82 -7.57 -4.74 -0.68
C GLY A 82 -8.61 -4.54 -1.77
N LEU A 83 -9.45 -5.54 -2.03
CA LEU A 83 -10.56 -5.42 -2.98
C LEU A 83 -11.59 -4.37 -2.54
N TRP A 84 -11.89 -4.27 -1.25
CA TRP A 84 -12.74 -3.20 -0.73
C TRP A 84 -12.10 -1.82 -0.95
N ILE A 85 -10.80 -1.66 -0.65
CA ILE A 85 -10.07 -0.40 -0.88
C ILE A 85 -10.12 0.01 -2.34
N LEU A 86 -9.86 -0.90 -3.28
CA LEU A 86 -9.89 -0.59 -4.71
C LEU A 86 -11.26 -0.05 -5.14
N ARG A 87 -12.35 -0.62 -4.62
CA ARG A 87 -13.72 -0.17 -4.89
C ARG A 87 -14.01 1.18 -4.24
N GLU A 88 -13.52 1.40 -3.03
CA GLU A 88 -13.70 2.67 -2.31
C GLU A 88 -12.95 3.82 -3.00
N LEU A 89 -11.71 3.59 -3.44
CA LEU A 89 -10.94 4.56 -4.23
C LEU A 89 -11.65 4.93 -5.54
N GLU A 90 -12.26 3.96 -6.22
CA GLU A 90 -13.06 4.23 -7.42
C GLU A 90 -14.33 5.03 -7.11
N ALA A 91 -14.97 4.78 -5.97
CA ALA A 91 -16.12 5.57 -5.52
C ALA A 91 -15.71 7.03 -5.24
N ILE A 92 -14.53 7.25 -4.64
CA ILE A 92 -13.94 8.57 -4.42
C ILE A 92 -13.65 9.25 -5.75
N ASP A 93 -12.99 8.58 -6.69
CA ASP A 93 -12.69 9.15 -8.02
C ASP A 93 -13.96 9.57 -8.79
N CYS A 94 -15.05 8.81 -8.62
CA CYS A 94 -16.35 9.13 -9.23
C CYS A 94 -17.14 10.21 -8.49
N GLY A 95 -16.68 10.68 -7.32
CA GLY A 95 -17.42 11.60 -6.47
C GLY A 95 -18.64 10.98 -5.78
N ARG A 96 -18.70 9.64 -5.68
CA ARG A 96 -19.75 8.91 -4.96
C ARG A 96 -19.44 8.70 -3.48
N SER A 97 -18.18 8.87 -3.09
CA SER A 97 -17.70 8.76 -1.71
C SER A 97 -16.66 9.87 -1.45
N ASP A 98 -16.53 10.27 -0.20
CA ASP A 98 -15.48 11.14 0.33
C ASP A 98 -14.72 10.46 1.49
N ASN A 99 -14.83 9.13 1.59
CA ASN A 99 -14.31 8.31 2.67
C ASN A 99 -12.78 8.10 2.59
N PHE A 100 -12.02 9.19 2.50
CA PHE A 100 -10.57 9.15 2.63
C PHE A 100 -10.15 8.62 4.01
N ASP A 101 -10.93 8.91 5.05
CA ASP A 101 -10.63 8.49 6.42
C ASP A 101 -10.59 6.97 6.57
N GLY A 102 -11.60 6.26 6.08
CA GLY A 102 -11.61 4.79 6.15
C GLY A 102 -10.46 4.16 5.36
N VAL A 103 -10.11 4.73 4.20
CA VAL A 103 -8.96 4.26 3.42
C VAL A 103 -7.64 4.52 4.17
N ILE A 104 -7.47 5.73 4.74
CA ILE A 104 -6.27 6.10 5.49
C ILE A 104 -6.09 5.22 6.73
N GLU A 105 -7.15 5.03 7.52
CA GLU A 105 -7.13 4.27 8.76
C GLU A 105 -6.69 2.82 8.53
N ILE A 106 -7.30 2.13 7.56
CA ILE A 106 -6.94 0.74 7.25
C ILE A 106 -5.49 0.63 6.78
N ASN A 107 -5.04 1.53 5.91
CA ASN A 107 -3.66 1.50 5.42
C ASN A 107 -2.67 1.81 6.55
N GLN A 108 -3.02 2.67 7.51
CA GLN A 108 -2.21 2.95 8.69
C GLN A 108 -2.10 1.73 9.60
N MET A 109 -3.21 1.04 9.89
CA MET A 109 -3.21 -0.20 10.68
C MET A 109 -2.33 -1.28 10.06
N ILE A 110 -2.35 -1.40 8.72
CA ILE A 110 -1.50 -2.36 8.00
C ILE A 110 -0.03 -1.93 8.07
N ALA A 111 0.27 -0.64 7.86
CA ALA A 111 1.63 -0.12 7.97
C ALA A 111 2.25 -0.37 9.36
N ASP A 112 1.44 -0.20 10.41
CA ASP A 112 1.86 -0.42 11.80
C ASP A 112 2.10 -1.92 12.10
N GLY A 113 1.38 -2.82 11.42
CA GLY A 113 1.56 -4.26 11.51
C GLY A 113 2.81 -4.83 10.81
N LEU A 114 3.47 -4.05 9.94
CA LEU A 114 4.66 -4.47 9.18
C LEU A 114 5.99 -4.40 9.96
N SER A 115 5.94 -4.33 11.31
CA SER A 115 7.09 -4.19 12.21
C SER A 115 8.23 -5.20 11.96
#